data_AF-A0AA38L246-F1
#
_entry.id   AF-A0AA38L246-F1
#
_cell.length_a   1.000
_cell.length_b   1.000
_cell.length_c   1.000
_cell.angle_alpha   90.00
_cell.angle_beta   90.00
_cell.angle_gamma   90.00
#
_symmetry.space_group_name_H-M   'P 1'
#
loop_
_entity.id
_entity.type
_entity.pdbx_description
1 polymer ?
#
loop_
_entity_poly.entity_id
_entity_poly.type
_entity_poly.pdbx_seq_one_letter_code
_entity_poly.pdbx_strand_id
1 'polypeptide(L)'
;ALGEKIEESIIVTKILRSLTAKYDAKVSTVEETKDIKTLTMDELHNILSVYEMRTIGSKSTKKEVAFKAKTKTQSKQEKEESNSEDEEDDVKNEEMFVRRLRRGS
;
A
#
# COMPACT_ATOMS: atom_id res chain seq x y z
N ALA A 1 42.96 6.36 -22.73
CA ALA A 1 42.76 6.91 -21.38
C ALA A 1 41.91 5.90 -20.60
N LEU A 2 42.36 5.46 -19.43
CA LEU A 2 41.57 4.62 -18.54
C LEU A 2 40.66 5.56 -17.73
N GLY A 3 39.35 5.32 -17.76
CA GLY A 3 38.33 6.21 -17.20
C GLY A 3 38.55 6.51 -15.71
N GLU A 4 38.11 7.68 -15.28
CA GLU A 4 38.21 8.14 -13.90
C GLU A 4 37.56 7.13 -12.94
N LYS A 5 38.26 6.81 -11.85
CA LYS A 5 37.71 5.99 -10.78
C LYS A 5 36.71 6.84 -9.99
N ILE A 6 35.43 6.48 -10.09
CA ILE A 6 34.36 7.17 -9.35
C ILE A 6 34.32 6.61 -7.93
N GLU A 7 34.37 7.51 -6.95
CA GLU A 7 34.22 7.14 -5.55
C GLU A 7 32.76 6.79 -5.21
N GLU A 8 32.57 5.84 -4.30
CA GLU A 8 31.25 5.39 -3.86
C GLU A 8 30.44 6.50 -3.20
N SER A 9 31.10 7.39 -2.45
CA SER A 9 30.52 8.60 -1.86
C SER A 9 29.81 9.50 -2.90
N ILE A 10 30.40 9.62 -4.09
CA ILE A 10 29.84 10.39 -5.21
C ILE A 10 28.57 9.70 -5.72
N ILE A 11 28.58 8.37 -5.82
CA ILE A 11 27.44 7.58 -6.28
C ILE A 11 26.29 7.69 -5.28
N VAL A 12 26.57 7.48 -3.99
CA VAL A 12 25.61 7.61 -2.88
C VAL A 12 24.96 8.99 -2.89
N THR A 13 25.76 10.06 -3.01
CA THR A 13 25.25 11.44 -3.08
C THR A 13 24.34 11.65 -4.29
N LYS A 14 24.73 11.12 -5.46
CA LYS A 14 23.90 11.20 -6.67
C LYS A 14 22.58 10.48 -6.50
N ILE A 15 22.59 9.30 -5.88
CA ILE A 15 21.36 8.53 -5.62
C ILE A 15 20.42 9.33 -4.72
N LEU A 16 20.91 9.78 -3.55
CA LEU A 16 20.11 10.55 -2.60
C LEU A 16 19.47 11.78 -3.27
N ARG A 17 20.25 12.52 -4.07
CA ARG A 17 19.75 13.70 -4.82
C ARG A 17 18.77 13.36 -5.94
N SER A 18 18.80 12.13 -6.45
CA SER A 18 17.92 11.68 -7.54
C SER A 18 16.61 11.07 -7.03
N LEU A 19 16.46 10.87 -5.72
CA LEU A 19 15.22 10.36 -5.14
C LEU A 19 14.08 11.38 -5.27
N THR A 20 12.86 10.87 -5.40
CA THR A 20 11.65 11.71 -5.50
C THR A 20 11.21 12.23 -4.13
N ALA A 21 10.35 13.26 -4.12
CA ALA A 21 9.84 13.90 -2.90
C ALA A 21 9.24 12.96 -1.84
N LYS A 22 8.85 11.73 -2.23
CA LYS A 22 8.35 10.69 -1.30
C LYS A 22 9.42 10.23 -0.29
N TYR A 23 10.69 10.48 -0.58
CA TYR A 23 11.83 10.09 0.25
C TYR A 23 12.45 11.26 1.01
N ASP A 24 12.00 12.52 0.81
CA ASP A 24 12.63 13.72 1.39
C ASP A 24 12.86 13.58 2.90
N ALA A 25 11.84 13.16 3.64
CA ALA A 25 11.94 12.93 5.09
C ALA A 25 13.05 11.92 5.44
N LYS A 26 13.20 10.87 4.63
CA LYS A 26 14.22 9.85 4.84
C LYS A 26 15.61 10.35 4.45
N VAL A 27 15.71 11.12 3.35
CA VAL A 27 16.96 11.75 2.89
C VAL A 27 17.48 12.71 3.97
N SER A 28 16.67 13.64 4.48
CA SER A 28 17.10 14.54 5.56
C SER A 28 17.59 13.78 6.79
N THR A 29 16.88 12.71 7.19
CA THR A 29 17.33 11.88 8.32
C THR A 29 18.70 11.24 8.04
N VAL A 30 18.96 10.77 6.82
CA VAL A 30 20.26 10.18 6.46
C VAL A 30 21.35 11.25 6.49
N GLU A 31 21.10 12.42 5.92
CA GLU A 31 22.05 13.54 5.90
C GLU A 31 22.40 14.05 7.30
N GLU A 32 21.44 14.03 8.24
CA GLU A 32 21.64 14.47 9.62
C GLU A 32 22.34 13.42 10.49
N THR A 33 22.14 12.12 10.22
CA THR A 33 22.56 11.04 11.14
C THR A 33 23.72 10.19 10.65
N LYS A 34 24.05 10.23 9.36
CA LYS A 34 25.08 9.41 8.73
C LYS A 34 26.15 10.28 8.06
N ASP A 35 27.39 9.80 8.09
CA ASP A 35 28.45 10.39 7.27
C ASP A 35 28.38 9.83 5.84
N ILE A 36 28.01 10.69 4.89
CA ILE A 36 27.88 10.35 3.46
C ILE A 36 29.22 9.87 2.87
N LYS A 37 30.36 10.31 3.42
CA LYS A 37 31.68 9.91 2.90
C LYS A 37 32.02 8.45 3.21
N THR A 38 31.45 7.90 4.27
CA THR A 38 31.69 6.53 4.71
C THR A 38 30.52 5.59 4.43
N LEU A 39 29.35 6.14 4.07
CA LEU A 39 28.16 5.37 3.79
C LEU A 39 28.37 4.50 2.55
N THR A 40 28.21 3.20 2.70
CA THR A 40 28.33 2.24 1.59
C THR A 40 27.03 2.15 0.79
N MET A 41 27.14 1.67 -0.45
CA MET A 41 26.00 1.44 -1.33
C MET A 41 25.02 0.43 -0.75
N ASP A 42 25.51 -0.64 -0.13
CA ASP A 42 24.68 -1.69 0.48
C ASP A 42 23.89 -1.16 1.69
N GLU A 43 24.52 -0.33 2.53
CA GLU A 43 23.84 0.33 3.64
C GLU A 43 22.75 1.27 3.14
N LEU A 44 23.05 2.12 2.14
CA LEU A 44 22.06 3.01 1.54
C LEU A 44 20.88 2.20 0.97
N HIS A 45 21.17 1.14 0.22
CA HIS A 45 20.14 0.28 -0.36
C HIS A 45 19.23 -0.30 0.73
N ASN A 46 19.81 -0.89 1.78
CA ASN A 46 19.05 -1.45 2.90
C ASN A 46 18.18 -0.41 3.61
N ILE A 47 18.69 0.80 3.81
CA ILE A 47 17.96 1.90 4.43
C ILE A 47 16.72 2.26 3.60
N LEU A 48 16.86 2.35 2.27
CA LEU A 48 15.78 2.69 1.35
C LEU A 48 14.75 1.57 1.25
N SER A 49 15.18 0.31 1.13
CA SER A 49 14.28 -0.85 1.05
C SER A 49 13.40 -0.97 2.30
N VAL A 50 13.98 -0.83 3.49
CA VAL A 50 13.20 -0.88 4.74
C VAL A 50 12.21 0.28 4.84
N TYR A 51 12.61 1.49 4.40
CA TYR A 51 11.72 2.65 4.37
C TYR A 51 10.54 2.43 3.40
N GLU A 52 10.80 1.88 2.22
CA GLU A 52 9.76 1.53 1.26
C GLU A 52 8.77 0.52 1.84
N MET A 53 9.26 -0.60 2.39
CA MET A 53 8.41 -1.65 2.96
C MET A 53 7.49 -1.11 4.07
N ARG A 54 8.02 -0.23 4.94
CA ARG A 54 7.29 0.28 6.10
C ARG A 54 6.36 1.44 5.76
N THR A 55 6.78 2.33 4.87
CA THR A 55 6.12 3.64 4.65
C THR A 55 5.35 3.69 3.33
N ILE A 56 5.88 3.10 2.27
CA ILE A 56 5.34 3.19 0.91
C ILE A 56 4.47 1.95 0.60
N GLY A 57 4.93 0.75 0.98
CA GLY A 57 4.20 -0.51 0.80
C GLY A 57 2.89 -0.61 1.58
N SER A 58 2.70 0.21 2.62
CA SER A 58 1.43 0.31 3.36
C SER A 58 0.32 1.04 2.58
N LYS A 59 0.65 1.78 1.51
CA LYS A 59 -0.31 2.65 0.82
C LYS A 59 -1.10 1.96 -0.30
N SER A 60 -0.64 0.83 -0.82
CA SER A 60 -1.23 0.19 -2.01
C SER A 60 -2.29 -0.88 -1.73
N THR A 61 -2.49 -1.32 -0.48
CA THR A 61 -3.37 -2.46 -0.16
C THR A 61 -4.25 -2.29 1.08
N LYS A 62 -4.40 -1.07 1.62
CA LYS A 62 -5.45 -0.83 2.62
C LYS A 62 -6.81 -0.81 1.93
N LYS A 63 -7.36 -2.00 1.64
CA LYS A 63 -8.80 -2.17 1.48
C LYS A 63 -9.41 -1.92 2.87
N GLU A 64 -9.75 -0.66 3.14
CA GLU A 64 -10.49 -0.29 4.33
C GLU A 64 -11.89 -0.92 4.25
N VAL A 65 -12.04 -2.13 4.80
CA VAL A 65 -13.34 -2.79 4.93
C VAL A 65 -14.07 -2.14 6.10
N ALA A 66 -14.82 -1.08 5.80
CA ALA A 66 -15.67 -0.42 6.79
C ALA A 66 -16.79 -1.37 7.23
N PHE A 67 -16.79 -1.77 8.51
CA PHE A 67 -17.86 -2.57 9.11
C PHE A 67 -19.11 -1.70 9.29
N LYS A 68 -20.07 -1.78 8.35
CA LYS A 68 -21.35 -1.08 8.45
C LYS A 68 -22.30 -1.81 9.41
N ALA A 69 -22.40 -1.34 10.66
CA ALA A 69 -23.43 -1.79 11.59
C ALA A 69 -24.77 -1.11 11.28
N LYS A 70 -25.79 -1.89 10.89
CA LYS A 70 -27.16 -1.38 10.70
C LYS A 70 -27.91 -1.43 12.03
N THR A 71 -28.14 -0.28 12.67
CA THR A 71 -29.06 -0.16 13.80
C THR A 71 -30.49 0.04 13.28
N LYS A 72 -31.35 -0.98 13.40
CA LYS A 72 -32.80 -0.84 13.15
C LYS A 72 -33.43 -0.15 14.36
N THR A 73 -33.55 1.17 14.34
CA THR A 73 -34.55 1.88 15.14
C THR A 73 -35.88 1.81 14.38
N GLN A 74 -36.82 1.03 14.92
CA GLN A 74 -38.16 0.88 14.36
C GLN A 74 -38.99 2.15 14.61
N SER A 75 -39.41 2.83 13.55
CA SER A 75 -40.66 3.61 13.54
C SER A 75 -41.22 3.73 12.11
N LYS A 76 -41.98 2.69 11.74
CA LYS A 76 -43.26 2.66 11.00
C LYS A 76 -43.53 3.66 9.85
N GLN A 77 -43.69 3.07 8.64
CA GLN A 77 -44.61 3.40 7.51
C GLN A 77 -44.29 4.70 6.72
N GLU A 78 -44.29 4.80 5.38
CA GLU A 78 -45.13 4.23 4.31
C GLU A 78 -44.36 4.04 2.98
N LYS A 79 -45.06 3.42 2.03
CA LYS A 79 -44.62 2.72 0.82
C LYS A 79 -44.62 3.66 -0.40
N GLU A 80 -43.54 3.75 -1.17
CA GLU A 80 -43.59 4.09 -2.60
C GLU A 80 -42.53 3.30 -3.39
N GLU A 81 -42.99 2.73 -4.50
CA GLU A 81 -42.27 1.88 -5.43
C GLU A 81 -41.50 2.75 -6.44
N SER A 82 -40.20 2.54 -6.58
CA SER A 82 -39.45 2.96 -7.76
C SER A 82 -38.58 1.80 -8.21
N ASN A 83 -38.97 1.19 -9.33
CA ASN A 83 -38.19 0.21 -10.05
C ASN A 83 -37.03 0.92 -10.75
N SER A 84 -35.80 0.51 -10.44
CA SER A 84 -34.61 0.78 -11.25
C SER A 84 -33.72 -0.46 -11.17
N GLU A 85 -33.67 -1.17 -12.30
CA GLU A 85 -32.80 -2.30 -12.59
C GLU A 85 -31.34 -1.87 -12.44
N ASP A 86 -30.60 -2.46 -11.51
CA ASP A 86 -29.13 -2.43 -11.48
C ASP A 86 -28.61 -3.66 -10.72
N GLU A 87 -27.95 -4.54 -11.48
CA GLU A 87 -26.93 -5.53 -11.09
C GLU A 87 -27.33 -6.61 -10.05
N GLU A 88 -27.61 -7.82 -10.54
CA GLU A 88 -27.86 -9.04 -9.77
C GLU A 88 -26.58 -9.54 -9.05
N ASP A 89 -26.25 -8.98 -7.88
CA ASP A 89 -25.11 -9.47 -7.09
C ASP A 89 -25.50 -9.90 -5.65
N ASP A 90 -24.84 -10.98 -5.23
CA ASP A 90 -24.64 -11.53 -3.88
C ASP A 90 -25.62 -12.53 -3.24
N VAL A 91 -26.89 -12.68 -3.65
CA VAL A 91 -27.79 -13.64 -2.95
C VAL A 91 -27.78 -15.06 -3.54
N LYS A 92 -27.44 -15.23 -4.83
CA LYS A 92 -27.34 -16.58 -5.45
C LYS A 92 -26.11 -17.36 -5.01
N ASN A 93 -25.12 -16.71 -4.40
CA ASN A 93 -23.84 -17.33 -4.07
C ASN A 93 -23.93 -18.22 -2.81
N GLU A 94 -24.67 -17.78 -1.79
CA GLU A 94 -24.81 -18.52 -0.53
C GLU A 94 -25.63 -19.82 -0.71
N GLU A 95 -26.75 -19.75 -1.43
CA GLU A 95 -27.53 -20.96 -1.75
C GLU A 95 -26.75 -21.94 -2.66
N MET A 96 -25.96 -21.43 -3.61
CA MET A 96 -25.07 -22.27 -4.44
C MET A 96 -23.97 -22.94 -3.61
N PHE A 97 -23.40 -22.22 -2.63
CA PHE A 97 -22.35 -22.73 -1.77
C PHE A 97 -22.84 -23.90 -0.90
N VAL A 98 -24.02 -23.75 -0.28
CA VAL A 98 -24.67 -24.79 0.54
C VAL A 98 -25.06 -26.01 -0.30
N ARG A 99 -25.52 -25.79 -1.55
CA ARG A 99 -25.91 -26.89 -2.46
C ARG A 99 -24.71 -27.71 -2.95
N ARG A 100 -23.53 -27.08 -3.13
CA ARG A 100 -22.30 -27.76 -3.57
C ARG A 100 -21.69 -28.64 -2.49
N LEU A 101 -21.77 -28.22 -1.22
CA LEU A 101 -21.32 -29.00 -0.07
C LEU A 101 -22.14 -30.28 0.16
N ARG A 102 -23.46 -30.24 -0.11
CA ARG A 102 -24.34 -31.41 0.07
C ARG A 102 -24.26 -32.46 -1.04
N ARG A 103 -23.64 -32.17 -2.20
CA ARG A 103 -23.60 -33.06 -3.38
C ARG A 103 -22.26 -33.79 -3.58
N GLY A 104 -21.29 -33.62 -2.68
CA GLY A 104 -19.97 -34.24 -2.78
C GLY A 104 -19.71 -35.28 -1.70
N SER A 105 -20.18 -36.51 -1.93
CA SER A 105 -19.51 -37.76 -1.53
C SER A 105 -19.94 -38.89 -2.46
#